data_AF-A0A6A3HR52-F1
#
_entry.id   AF-A0A6A3HR52-F1
#
_cell.length_a   1.000
_cell.length_b   1.000
_cell.length_c   1.000
_cell.angle_alpha   90.00
_cell.angle_beta   90.00
_cell.angle_gamma   90.00
#
_symmetry.space_group_name_H-M   'P 1'
#
loop_
_entity.id
_entity.type
_entity.pdbx_description
1 polymer ?
#
loop_
_entity_poly.entity_id
_entity_poly.type
_entity_poly.pdbx_seq_one_letter_code
_entity_poly.pdbx_strand_id
1 'polypeptide(L)'
;MAENEAPIEMGKVKPFKSTTSASRYIISGRKRSSVYCVDSEEGPSRTTSRVNQETLDEEGGAELFTAKRMLVAVWMCVGLVPLLLQARSYLKFVTPHKLSQELVVPATATKHTADMETLCPMEGLVIAGAWWNVGVTHYYELEQGRVCHFVVPQYNIHGNYMIGTELIAPSETSPASCSENSYFLEYYFYHGSIGYYAFYEEAVGTLCANDNIGYVLVQGLGTYDSNGANLAQDFGDTTYRRSYWNPCDSKIRSCLFKRACDFQRTELGTTIGLPWCTS
;
A
#
# COMPACT_ATOMS: atom_id res chain seq x y z
N MET A 1 -42.96 51.93 16.51
CA MET A 1 -42.06 51.44 17.57
C MET A 1 -41.09 50.50 16.89
N ALA A 2 -39.88 51.01 16.68
CA ALA A 2 -38.77 50.28 16.09
C ALA A 2 -38.08 49.48 17.19
N GLU A 3 -37.92 48.18 16.98
CA GLU A 3 -37.03 47.36 17.79
C GLU A 3 -35.66 47.32 17.10
N ASN A 4 -34.65 47.69 17.89
CA ASN A 4 -33.27 47.86 17.51
C ASN A 4 -32.56 46.51 17.46
N GLU A 5 -32.19 46.03 16.27
CA GLU A 5 -31.08 45.09 16.12
C GLU A 5 -29.78 45.89 15.94
N ALA A 6 -28.94 45.84 16.97
CA ALA A 6 -27.60 46.41 16.92
C ALA A 6 -26.69 45.52 16.05
N PRO A 7 -25.85 46.11 15.17
CA PRO A 7 -24.91 45.34 14.36
C PRO A 7 -23.74 44.85 15.23
N ILE A 8 -23.52 43.53 15.24
CA ILE A 8 -22.33 42.92 15.83
C ILE A 8 -21.13 43.23 14.92
N GLU A 9 -20.20 43.99 15.48
CA GLU A 9 -18.95 44.45 14.88
C GLU A 9 -18.05 43.25 14.52
N MET A 10 -17.80 43.01 13.22
CA MET A 10 -16.80 42.03 12.79
C MET A 10 -15.40 42.57 13.12
N GLY A 11 -14.80 42.02 14.18
CA GLY A 11 -13.42 42.30 14.56
C GLY A 11 -12.44 42.06 13.42
N LYS A 12 -11.62 43.06 13.10
CA LYS A 12 -10.50 42.97 12.16
C LYS A 12 -9.57 41.82 12.55
N VAL A 13 -9.58 40.76 11.76
CA VAL A 13 -8.57 39.69 11.81
C VAL A 13 -7.21 40.29 11.43
N LYS A 14 -6.29 40.33 12.40
CA LYS A 14 -4.89 40.72 12.17
C LYS A 14 -4.20 39.62 11.35
N PRO A 15 -3.44 39.94 10.29
CA PRO A 15 -2.72 38.94 9.53
C PRO A 15 -1.59 38.35 10.39
N PHE A 16 -1.60 37.03 10.56
CA PHE A 16 -0.47 36.29 11.10
C PHE A 16 0.73 36.45 10.17
N LYS A 17 1.80 37.07 10.67
CA LYS A 17 3.10 37.11 9.99
C LYS A 17 3.68 35.70 10.00
N SER A 18 3.85 35.12 8.82
CA SER A 18 4.65 33.91 8.62
C SER A 18 6.11 34.21 8.98
N THR A 19 6.67 33.47 9.93
CA THR A 19 8.11 33.48 10.22
C THR A 19 8.82 32.74 9.10
N THR A 20 9.48 33.50 8.23
CA THR A 20 10.38 32.98 7.21
C THR A 20 11.50 32.17 7.87
N SER A 21 11.56 30.87 7.55
CA SER A 21 12.69 30.01 7.90
C SER A 21 13.96 30.56 7.27
N ALA A 22 14.91 30.98 8.10
CA ALA A 22 16.23 31.40 7.66
C ALA A 22 17.00 30.19 7.14
N SER A 23 17.08 30.06 5.82
CA SER A 23 17.95 29.10 5.15
C SER A 23 19.41 29.47 5.44
N ARG A 24 20.08 28.74 6.32
CA ARG A 24 21.53 28.86 6.52
C ARG A 24 22.23 28.22 5.33
N TYR A 25 22.58 29.03 4.34
CA TYR A 25 23.58 28.66 3.34
C TYR A 25 24.94 28.54 4.04
N ILE A 26 25.44 27.31 4.19
CA ILE A 26 26.86 27.08 4.49
C ILE A 26 27.62 27.35 3.19
N ILE A 27 28.19 28.54 3.07
CA ILE A 27 29.19 28.85 2.04
C ILE A 27 30.48 28.13 2.47
N SER A 28 30.71 26.93 1.93
CA SER A 28 32.01 26.27 2.02
C SER A 28 33.01 27.06 1.18
N GLY A 29 33.92 27.76 1.87
CA GLY A 29 35.00 28.52 1.27
C GLY A 29 35.85 27.65 0.34
N ARG A 30 36.10 28.19 -0.85
CA ARG A 30 37.10 27.75 -1.83
C ARG A 30 38.47 27.59 -1.12
N LYS A 31 38.89 26.36 -0.79
CA LYS A 31 40.31 26.08 -0.51
C LYS A 31 41.04 26.02 -1.84
N ARG A 32 41.75 27.10 -2.19
CA ARG A 32 42.84 27.08 -3.19
C ARG A 32 43.93 26.15 -2.65
N SER A 33 44.27 25.08 -3.37
CA SER A 33 45.52 24.36 -3.11
C SER A 33 46.68 25.23 -3.59
N SER A 34 47.56 25.64 -2.68
CA SER A 34 48.87 26.16 -3.04
C SER A 34 49.74 24.98 -3.48
N VAL A 35 49.99 24.89 -4.78
CA VAL A 35 51.04 24.01 -5.33
C VAL A 35 52.38 24.69 -4.99
N TYR A 36 53.15 24.08 -4.10
CA TYR A 36 54.56 24.41 -3.94
C TYR A 36 55.33 23.65 -5.02
N CYS A 37 55.82 24.38 -6.03
CA CYS A 37 56.90 23.87 -6.87
C CYS A 37 58.20 24.02 -6.06
N VAL A 38 58.87 22.91 -5.79
CA VAL A 38 60.24 22.92 -5.27
C VAL A 38 61.14 22.74 -6.48
N ASP A 39 61.90 23.79 -6.82
CA ASP A 39 62.96 23.72 -7.82
C ASP A 39 64.00 22.68 -7.38
N SER A 40 64.35 21.79 -8.30
CA SER A 40 65.33 20.74 -8.09
C SER A 40 66.72 21.26 -8.46
N GLU A 41 67.60 21.43 -7.47
CA GLU A 41 69.05 21.47 -7.70
C GLU A 41 69.69 20.08 -7.50
N GLU A 42 70.76 19.84 -8.26
CA GLU A 42 71.40 18.56 -8.57
C GLU A 42 71.96 17.74 -7.39
N GLY A 43 71.50 16.47 -7.28
CA GLY A 43 72.25 15.22 -7.06
C GLY A 43 73.06 14.97 -5.75
N PRO A 44 73.57 13.73 -5.50
CA PRO A 44 73.18 12.41 -6.02
C PRO A 44 72.99 11.33 -4.91
N SER A 45 72.18 10.30 -5.18
CA SER A 45 72.52 8.86 -5.03
C SER A 45 71.27 8.00 -4.89
N ARG A 46 71.10 7.11 -5.87
CA ARG A 46 70.28 5.90 -5.78
C ARG A 46 70.75 5.08 -4.58
N THR A 47 69.82 4.58 -3.77
CA THR A 47 69.43 3.15 -3.64
C THR A 47 68.42 3.07 -2.48
N THR A 48 67.58 2.01 -2.45
CA THR A 48 66.56 1.69 -1.43
C THR A 48 65.28 2.53 -1.39
N SER A 49 64.34 2.26 -2.32
CA SER A 49 62.90 2.49 -2.06
C SER A 49 61.95 1.71 -3.00
N ARG A 50 62.40 0.61 -3.62
CA ARG A 50 61.55 -0.15 -4.54
C ARG A 50 60.65 -1.19 -3.86
N VAL A 51 60.97 -1.59 -2.63
CA VAL A 51 60.29 -2.69 -1.91
C VAL A 51 59.02 -2.24 -1.18
N ASN A 52 58.84 -0.94 -0.92
CA ASN A 52 57.67 -0.42 -0.20
C ASN A 52 56.59 0.16 -1.13
N GLN A 53 56.91 0.41 -2.40
CA GLN A 53 55.95 0.97 -3.36
C GLN A 53 54.98 -0.13 -3.85
N GLU A 54 55.49 -1.31 -4.19
CA GLU A 54 54.69 -2.43 -4.69
C GLU A 54 53.70 -2.96 -3.64
N THR A 55 54.08 -2.97 -2.36
CA THR A 55 53.23 -3.41 -1.25
C THR A 55 52.13 -2.39 -0.91
N LEU A 56 52.44 -1.08 -0.94
CA LEU A 56 51.45 -0.02 -0.74
C LEU A 56 50.46 0.08 -1.93
N ASP A 57 50.93 -0.17 -3.15
CA ASP A 57 50.09 -0.17 -4.35
C ASP A 57 49.21 -1.44 -4.42
N GLU A 58 49.69 -2.60 -3.96
CA GLU A 58 48.88 -3.82 -3.79
C GLU A 58 47.82 -3.66 -2.69
N GLU A 59 48.18 -3.10 -1.53
CA GLU A 59 47.27 -2.88 -0.41
C GLU A 59 46.19 -1.83 -0.76
N GLY A 60 46.60 -0.70 -1.37
CA GLY A 60 45.67 0.31 -1.91
C GLY A 60 44.81 -0.21 -3.06
N GLY A 61 45.34 -1.10 -3.90
CA GLY A 61 44.59 -1.80 -4.94
C GLY A 61 43.55 -2.76 -4.39
N ALA A 62 43.90 -3.53 -3.35
CA ALA A 62 43.00 -4.43 -2.65
C ALA A 62 41.88 -3.68 -1.90
N GLU A 63 42.21 -2.56 -1.25
CA GLU A 63 41.23 -1.69 -0.60
C GLU A 63 40.30 -1.02 -1.62
N LEU A 64 40.83 -0.49 -2.73
CA LEU A 64 40.03 0.12 -3.79
C LEU A 64 39.13 -0.90 -4.50
N PHE A 65 39.63 -2.13 -4.67
CA PHE A 65 38.83 -3.25 -5.19
C PHE A 65 37.73 -3.67 -4.21
N THR A 66 38.01 -3.65 -2.91
CA THR A 66 37.03 -3.91 -1.85
C THR A 66 35.99 -2.78 -1.77
N ALA A 67 36.41 -1.52 -1.85
CA ALA A 67 35.51 -0.36 -1.87
C ALA A 67 34.61 -0.35 -3.12
N LYS A 68 35.15 -0.67 -4.31
CA LYS A 68 34.35 -0.84 -5.54
C LYS A 68 33.31 -1.95 -5.39
N ARG A 69 33.70 -3.09 -4.81
CA ARG A 69 32.77 -4.21 -4.53
C ARG A 69 31.68 -3.81 -3.53
N MET A 70 32.03 -3.09 -2.47
CA MET A 70 31.05 -2.56 -1.51
C MET A 70 30.10 -1.55 -2.15
N LEU A 71 30.61 -0.63 -2.99
CA LEU A 71 29.77 0.33 -3.71
C LEU A 71 28.77 -0.37 -4.64
N VAL A 72 29.21 -1.41 -5.37
CA VAL A 72 28.32 -2.23 -6.21
C VAL A 72 27.28 -2.94 -5.35
N ALA A 73 27.67 -3.54 -4.21
CA ALA A 73 26.73 -4.19 -3.30
C ALA A 73 25.67 -3.21 -2.78
N VAL A 74 26.09 -2.01 -2.35
CA VAL A 74 25.17 -0.95 -1.91
C VAL A 74 24.24 -0.51 -3.04
N TRP A 75 24.76 -0.31 -4.25
CA TRP A 75 23.94 0.05 -5.41
C TRP A 75 22.91 -1.04 -5.77
N MET A 76 23.31 -2.31 -5.68
CA MET A 76 22.41 -3.44 -5.89
C MET A 76 21.33 -3.51 -4.81
N CYS A 77 21.70 -3.40 -3.52
CA CYS A 77 20.77 -3.54 -2.40
C CYS A 77 19.86 -2.32 -2.19
N VAL A 78 20.33 -1.11 -2.45
CA VAL A 78 19.57 0.14 -2.21
C VAL A 78 18.91 0.64 -3.50
N GLY A 79 19.49 0.36 -4.66
CA GLY A 79 18.97 0.79 -5.96
C GLY A 79 18.21 -0.31 -6.68
N LEU A 80 18.93 -1.32 -7.17
CA LEU A 80 18.36 -2.27 -8.13
C LEU A 80 17.32 -3.20 -7.50
N VAL A 81 17.59 -3.79 -6.33
CA VAL A 81 16.66 -4.71 -5.65
C VAL A 81 15.34 -4.01 -5.31
N PRO A 82 15.31 -2.83 -4.66
CA PRO A 82 14.07 -2.10 -4.42
C PRO A 82 13.34 -1.74 -5.70
N LEU A 83 14.05 -1.35 -6.76
CA LEU A 83 13.43 -1.04 -8.06
C LEU A 83 12.77 -2.27 -8.69
N LEU A 84 13.41 -3.44 -8.64
CA LEU A 84 12.83 -4.69 -9.15
C LEU A 84 11.62 -5.13 -8.33
N LEU A 85 11.68 -5.01 -7.00
CA LEU A 85 10.53 -5.28 -6.14
C LEU A 85 9.39 -4.30 -6.43
N GLN A 86 9.69 -3.02 -6.62
CA GLN A 86 8.72 -2.01 -7.00
C GLN A 86 8.09 -2.31 -8.36
N ALA A 87 8.89 -2.70 -9.35
CA ALA A 87 8.38 -3.10 -10.66
C ALA A 87 7.49 -4.34 -10.56
N ARG A 88 7.86 -5.34 -9.75
CA ARG A 88 7.05 -6.54 -9.51
C ARG A 88 5.70 -6.20 -8.85
N SER A 89 5.71 -5.39 -7.79
CA SER A 89 4.47 -4.95 -7.14
C SER A 89 3.61 -4.10 -8.10
N TYR A 90 4.23 -3.25 -8.91
CA TYR A 90 3.51 -2.45 -9.91
C TYR A 90 2.86 -3.34 -10.97
N LEU A 91 3.59 -4.33 -11.48
CA LEU A 91 3.05 -5.29 -12.43
C LEU A 91 1.87 -6.05 -11.84
N LYS A 92 1.96 -6.53 -10.59
CA LYS A 92 0.83 -7.17 -9.89
C LYS A 92 -0.38 -6.23 -9.81
N PHE A 93 -0.14 -4.97 -9.49
CA PHE A 93 -1.18 -3.95 -9.34
C PHE A 93 -1.87 -3.57 -10.67
N VAL A 94 -1.15 -3.53 -11.79
CA VAL A 94 -1.73 -3.21 -13.12
C VAL A 94 -2.17 -4.45 -13.91
N THR A 95 -1.92 -5.66 -13.39
CA THR A 95 -2.34 -6.88 -14.06
C THR A 95 -3.88 -6.93 -14.03
N PRO A 96 -4.54 -7.15 -15.19
CA PRO A 96 -5.97 -7.34 -15.22
C PRO A 96 -6.38 -8.50 -14.31
N HIS A 97 -7.39 -8.28 -13.48
CA HIS A 97 -7.96 -9.29 -12.59
C HIS A 97 -9.33 -9.74 -13.09
N LYS A 98 -9.81 -10.86 -12.55
CA LYS A 98 -11.11 -11.44 -12.89
C LYS A 98 -11.79 -11.85 -11.60
N LEU A 99 -13.06 -11.48 -11.45
CA LEU A 99 -13.83 -11.87 -10.27
C LEU A 99 -14.18 -13.35 -10.33
N SER A 100 -14.21 -14.00 -9.16
CA SER A 100 -14.82 -15.33 -8.99
C SER A 100 -16.28 -15.29 -9.46
N GLN A 101 -16.71 -16.32 -10.19
CA GLN A 101 -18.06 -16.38 -10.75
C GLN A 101 -19.13 -16.39 -9.65
N GLU A 102 -18.81 -16.96 -8.49
CA GLU A 102 -19.71 -17.08 -7.35
C GLU A 102 -19.98 -15.72 -6.66
N LEU A 103 -19.12 -14.72 -6.91
CA LEU A 103 -19.23 -13.37 -6.35
C LEU A 103 -19.86 -12.36 -7.33
N VAL A 104 -20.10 -12.77 -8.57
CA VAL A 104 -20.73 -11.94 -9.59
C VAL A 104 -22.25 -12.04 -9.45
N VAL A 105 -22.89 -10.89 -9.30
CA VAL A 105 -24.34 -10.79 -9.15
C VAL A 105 -24.96 -10.47 -10.52
N PRO A 106 -25.93 -11.25 -11.01
CA PRO A 106 -26.64 -10.91 -12.24
C PRO A 106 -27.40 -9.59 -12.10
N ALA A 107 -27.42 -8.77 -13.16
CA ALA A 107 -28.13 -7.48 -13.14
C ALA A 107 -29.65 -7.60 -12.90
N THR A 108 -30.24 -8.79 -13.09
CA THR A 108 -31.65 -9.09 -12.82
C THR A 108 -31.91 -9.53 -11.38
N ALA A 109 -30.87 -9.70 -10.56
CA ALA A 109 -31.01 -10.16 -9.18
C ALA A 109 -31.75 -9.11 -8.32
N THR A 110 -32.63 -9.58 -7.46
CA THR A 110 -33.36 -8.70 -6.54
C THR A 110 -32.49 -8.40 -5.33
N LYS A 111 -32.40 -7.12 -4.98
CA LYS A 111 -31.68 -6.67 -3.78
C LYS A 111 -32.55 -6.89 -2.54
N HIS A 112 -31.99 -7.56 -1.54
CA HIS A 112 -32.65 -7.82 -0.25
C HIS A 112 -31.90 -7.14 0.90
N THR A 113 -32.65 -6.65 1.89
CA THR A 113 -32.11 -5.96 3.08
C THR A 113 -32.73 -6.44 4.39
N ALA A 114 -33.56 -7.48 4.36
CA ALA A 114 -34.23 -8.03 5.55
C ALA A 114 -33.34 -9.08 6.23
N ASP A 115 -33.35 -9.13 7.56
CA ASP A 115 -32.69 -10.16 8.38
C ASP A 115 -31.19 -10.35 8.11
N MET A 116 -30.49 -9.29 7.69
CA MET A 116 -29.09 -9.38 7.24
C MET A 116 -28.15 -9.93 8.32
N GLU A 117 -28.36 -9.61 9.59
CA GLU A 117 -27.53 -10.11 10.70
C GLU A 117 -27.56 -11.64 10.80
N THR A 118 -28.67 -12.25 10.39
CA THR A 118 -28.81 -13.73 10.41
C THR A 118 -28.35 -14.37 9.10
N LEU A 119 -28.57 -13.68 7.97
CA LEU A 119 -28.34 -14.23 6.63
C LEU A 119 -26.93 -13.96 6.10
N CYS A 120 -26.30 -12.91 6.59
CA CYS A 120 -24.99 -12.39 6.22
C CYS A 120 -24.27 -11.97 7.51
N PRO A 121 -23.87 -12.93 8.36
CA PRO A 121 -23.50 -12.66 9.75
C PRO A 121 -22.13 -12.00 9.92
N MET A 122 -21.34 -11.78 8.86
CA MET A 122 -19.97 -11.29 9.00
C MET A 122 -19.90 -9.86 9.58
N GLU A 123 -19.27 -9.73 10.74
CA GLU A 123 -19.11 -8.46 11.48
C GLU A 123 -17.69 -7.89 11.38
N GLY A 124 -16.71 -8.74 11.09
CA GLY A 124 -15.32 -8.33 10.97
C GLY A 124 -14.48 -9.20 10.06
N LEU A 125 -13.34 -8.67 9.65
CA LEU A 125 -12.32 -9.38 8.89
C LEU A 125 -10.97 -9.23 9.59
N VAL A 126 -10.21 -10.32 9.62
CA VAL A 126 -8.80 -10.33 9.98
C VAL A 126 -8.00 -10.64 8.73
N ILE A 127 -7.35 -9.61 8.20
CA ILE A 127 -6.49 -9.68 7.01
C ILE A 127 -5.09 -9.37 7.48
N ALA A 128 -4.14 -10.30 7.27
CA ALA A 128 -2.74 -10.09 7.63
C ALA A 128 -2.53 -9.69 9.12
N GLY A 129 -3.37 -10.20 10.02
CA GLY A 129 -3.32 -9.90 11.46
C GLY A 129 -3.88 -8.52 11.85
N ALA A 130 -4.40 -7.74 10.90
CA ALA A 130 -5.11 -6.48 11.16
C ALA A 130 -6.62 -6.71 11.19
N TRP A 131 -7.31 -6.02 12.10
CA TRP A 131 -8.77 -6.05 12.25
C TRP A 131 -9.47 -4.99 11.40
N TRP A 132 -10.54 -5.39 10.73
CA TRP A 132 -11.36 -4.56 9.84
C TRP A 132 -12.83 -4.69 10.24
N ASN A 133 -13.52 -3.57 10.42
CA ASN A 133 -14.94 -3.59 10.83
C ASN A 133 -15.83 -3.66 9.60
N VAL A 134 -16.61 -4.73 9.49
CA VAL A 134 -17.48 -4.99 8.35
C VAL A 134 -18.89 -4.49 8.67
N GLY A 135 -19.48 -3.80 7.71
CA GLY A 135 -20.91 -3.51 7.68
C GLY A 135 -21.56 -4.16 6.48
N VAL A 136 -22.49 -5.08 6.70
CA VAL A 136 -23.32 -5.64 5.62
C VAL A 136 -24.45 -4.67 5.31
N THR A 137 -24.70 -4.43 4.02
CA THR A 137 -25.72 -3.44 3.60
C THR A 137 -26.88 -4.06 2.85
N HIS A 138 -26.66 -5.17 2.16
CA HIS A 138 -27.68 -5.92 1.43
C HIS A 138 -27.12 -7.27 0.97
N TYR A 139 -27.99 -8.12 0.46
CA TYR A 139 -27.62 -9.37 -0.17
C TYR A 139 -28.50 -9.67 -1.39
N TYR A 140 -28.04 -10.66 -2.15
CA TYR A 140 -28.70 -11.21 -3.31
C TYR A 140 -28.82 -12.72 -3.14
N GLU A 141 -30.02 -13.26 -3.39
CA GLU A 141 -30.24 -14.70 -3.47
C GLU A 141 -30.03 -15.14 -4.93
N LEU A 142 -29.06 -16.03 -5.15
CA LEU A 142 -28.73 -16.59 -6.46
C LEU A 142 -28.93 -18.11 -6.43
N GLU A 143 -29.02 -18.74 -7.61
CA GLU A 143 -29.16 -20.20 -7.71
C GLU A 143 -27.99 -20.97 -7.08
N GLN A 144 -26.80 -20.35 -7.07
CA GLN A 144 -25.56 -20.95 -6.59
C GLN A 144 -25.26 -20.62 -5.11
N GLY A 145 -26.06 -19.76 -4.48
CA GLY A 145 -25.86 -19.34 -3.10
C GLY A 145 -26.23 -17.87 -2.88
N ARG A 146 -25.93 -17.38 -1.68
CA ARG A 146 -26.17 -16.01 -1.28
C ARG A 146 -24.90 -15.19 -1.41
N VAL A 147 -25.01 -14.04 -2.07
CA VAL A 147 -23.92 -13.06 -2.15
C VAL A 147 -24.29 -11.84 -1.31
N CYS A 148 -23.45 -11.52 -0.34
CA CYS A 148 -23.65 -10.42 0.59
C CYS A 148 -22.75 -9.24 0.19
N HIS A 149 -23.33 -8.05 0.05
CA HIS A 149 -22.57 -6.82 -0.15
C HIS A 149 -22.17 -6.22 1.18
N PHE A 150 -20.88 -5.95 1.32
CA PHE A 150 -20.29 -5.40 2.53
C PHE A 150 -19.49 -4.14 2.26
N VAL A 151 -19.38 -3.34 3.31
CA VAL A 151 -18.54 -2.15 3.34
C VAL A 151 -17.59 -2.21 4.52
N VAL A 152 -16.41 -1.62 4.38
CA VAL A 152 -15.57 -1.25 5.52
C VAL A 152 -15.50 0.28 5.55
N PRO A 153 -16.39 0.95 6.31
CA PRO A 153 -16.54 2.41 6.23
C PRO A 153 -15.25 3.16 6.55
N GLN A 154 -14.42 2.60 7.42
CA GLN A 154 -13.13 3.15 7.86
C GLN A 154 -12.15 3.35 6.71
N TYR A 155 -12.28 2.55 5.66
CA TYR A 155 -11.37 2.51 4.52
C TYR A 155 -12.06 2.78 3.19
N ASN A 156 -13.34 3.18 3.20
CA ASN A 156 -14.13 3.40 1.98
C ASN A 156 -14.04 2.19 1.03
N ILE A 157 -14.25 1.00 1.60
CA ILE A 157 -14.23 -0.26 0.88
C ILE A 157 -15.65 -0.70 0.58
N HIS A 158 -15.83 -1.25 -0.62
CA HIS A 158 -17.04 -1.92 -1.07
C HIS A 158 -16.68 -3.26 -1.67
N GLY A 159 -17.40 -4.30 -1.30
CA GLY A 159 -17.10 -5.65 -1.80
C GLY A 159 -18.29 -6.58 -1.67
N ASN A 160 -18.12 -7.76 -2.25
CA ASN A 160 -19.07 -8.86 -2.13
C ASN A 160 -18.36 -10.04 -1.52
N TYR A 161 -19.08 -10.80 -0.70
CA TYR A 161 -18.61 -12.06 -0.16
C TYR A 161 -19.68 -13.13 -0.28
N MET A 162 -19.23 -14.38 -0.25
CA MET A 162 -20.06 -15.56 -0.18
C MET A 162 -19.58 -16.44 0.98
N ILE A 163 -20.53 -17.04 1.70
CA ILE A 163 -20.26 -17.99 2.77
C ILE A 163 -20.75 -19.37 2.31
N GLY A 164 -19.89 -20.37 2.40
CA GLY A 164 -20.25 -21.76 2.13
C GLY A 164 -21.21 -22.31 3.19
N THR A 165 -22.03 -23.29 2.82
CA THR A 165 -23.03 -23.90 3.71
C THR A 165 -22.48 -25.07 4.53
N GLU A 166 -21.34 -25.62 4.13
CA GLU A 166 -20.70 -26.77 4.78
C GLU A 166 -19.64 -26.33 5.79
N LEU A 167 -19.54 -27.06 6.89
CA LEU A 167 -18.48 -26.90 7.86
C LEU A 167 -17.16 -27.38 7.27
N ILE A 168 -16.13 -26.56 7.39
CA ILE A 168 -14.77 -26.88 6.93
C ILE A 168 -13.75 -26.61 8.02
N ALA A 169 -12.54 -27.14 7.82
CA ALA A 169 -11.42 -26.85 8.70
C ALA A 169 -11.14 -25.32 8.70
N PRO A 170 -10.83 -24.72 9.86
CA PRO A 170 -10.54 -23.29 9.94
C PRO A 170 -9.30 -22.93 9.10
N SER A 171 -9.28 -21.69 8.60
CA SER A 171 -8.08 -21.09 8.00
C SER A 171 -6.92 -21.09 9.01
N GLU A 172 -5.68 -21.20 8.51
CA GLU A 172 -4.45 -21.18 9.33
C GLU A 172 -4.32 -19.91 10.20
N THR A 173 -4.97 -18.82 9.79
CA THR A 173 -4.98 -17.54 10.52
C THR A 173 -6.06 -17.45 11.59
N SER A 174 -6.91 -18.47 11.72
CA SER A 174 -8.02 -18.50 12.69
C SER A 174 -7.55 -18.90 14.09
N PRO A 175 -8.18 -18.38 15.15
CA PRO A 175 -7.90 -18.83 16.51
C PRO A 175 -8.43 -20.25 16.74
N ALA A 176 -7.87 -20.94 17.73
CA ALA A 176 -8.24 -22.33 18.06
C ALA A 176 -9.74 -22.50 18.41
N SER A 177 -10.39 -21.44 18.89
CA SER A 177 -11.84 -21.40 19.18
C SER A 177 -12.73 -21.62 17.95
N CYS A 178 -12.19 -21.50 16.74
CA CYS A 178 -12.95 -21.63 15.49
C CYS A 178 -12.90 -23.02 14.85
N SER A 179 -12.20 -23.97 15.49
CA SER A 179 -11.90 -25.31 14.92
C SER A 179 -13.10 -26.16 14.54
N GLU A 180 -14.25 -25.99 15.19
CA GLU A 180 -15.45 -26.80 14.96
C GLU A 180 -16.61 -26.02 14.31
N ASN A 181 -16.45 -24.72 14.11
CA ASN A 181 -17.55 -23.84 13.66
C ASN A 181 -17.08 -22.82 12.63
N SER A 182 -16.41 -23.33 11.59
CA SER A 182 -15.87 -22.56 10.48
C SER A 182 -16.55 -22.91 9.17
N TYR A 183 -16.90 -21.88 8.39
CA TYR A 183 -17.50 -22.00 7.07
C TYR A 183 -16.57 -21.39 6.03
N PHE A 184 -16.60 -21.90 4.80
CA PHE A 184 -15.84 -21.31 3.71
C PHE A 184 -16.23 -19.85 3.51
N LEU A 185 -15.22 -18.99 3.32
CA LEU A 185 -15.41 -17.57 3.02
C LEU A 185 -14.55 -17.20 1.83
N GLU A 186 -15.20 -16.66 0.80
CA GLU A 186 -14.53 -15.99 -0.31
C GLU A 186 -15.10 -14.58 -0.43
N TYR A 187 -14.23 -13.60 -0.64
CA TYR A 187 -14.66 -12.24 -0.95
C TYR A 187 -13.75 -11.58 -1.96
N TYR A 188 -14.29 -10.54 -2.58
CA TYR A 188 -13.48 -9.49 -3.17
C TYR A 188 -13.93 -8.13 -2.66
N PHE A 189 -13.02 -7.16 -2.68
CA PHE A 189 -13.39 -5.78 -2.48
C PHE A 189 -12.61 -4.82 -3.36
N TYR A 190 -13.20 -3.64 -3.51
CA TYR A 190 -12.55 -2.45 -4.03
C TYR A 190 -12.38 -1.44 -2.90
N HIS A 191 -11.14 -1.05 -2.64
CA HIS A 191 -10.81 0.06 -1.78
C HIS A 191 -10.81 1.34 -2.60
N GLY A 192 -11.75 2.23 -2.31
CA GLY A 192 -11.84 3.52 -2.96
C GLY A 192 -10.60 4.36 -2.66
N SER A 193 -9.87 4.76 -3.69
CA SER A 193 -8.61 5.51 -3.53
C SER A 193 -8.76 6.99 -3.90
N ILE A 194 -7.66 7.73 -4.03
CA ILE A 194 -7.66 9.13 -4.45
C ILE A 194 -7.81 9.19 -5.98
N GLY A 195 -8.89 9.80 -6.48
CA GLY A 195 -9.18 9.94 -7.91
C GLY A 195 -10.19 8.91 -8.43
N TYR A 196 -10.03 8.47 -9.69
CA TYR A 196 -10.96 7.56 -10.38
C TYR A 196 -10.63 6.06 -10.22
N TYR A 197 -9.59 5.73 -9.45
CA TYR A 197 -9.08 4.37 -9.34
C TYR A 197 -9.51 3.69 -8.03
N ALA A 198 -9.78 2.41 -8.06
CA ALA A 198 -9.91 1.56 -6.88
C ALA A 198 -8.87 0.46 -6.88
N PHE A 199 -8.37 0.15 -5.68
CA PHE A 199 -7.52 -1.02 -5.44
C PHE A 199 -8.42 -2.24 -5.26
N TYR A 200 -8.11 -3.30 -5.98
CA TYR A 200 -8.81 -4.57 -5.89
C TYR A 200 -8.04 -5.54 -5.01
N GLU A 201 -8.77 -6.25 -4.16
CA GLU A 201 -8.29 -7.41 -3.41
C GLU A 201 -9.31 -8.54 -3.52
N GLU A 202 -8.81 -9.76 -3.66
CA GLU A 202 -9.55 -11.00 -3.42
C GLU A 202 -8.85 -11.83 -2.36
N ALA A 203 -9.64 -12.42 -1.48
CA ALA A 203 -9.13 -13.26 -0.41
C ALA A 203 -10.07 -14.43 -0.15
N VAL A 204 -9.47 -15.50 0.37
CA VAL A 204 -10.17 -16.74 0.74
C VAL A 204 -9.75 -17.12 2.15
N GLY A 205 -10.68 -17.72 2.87
CA GLY A 205 -10.40 -18.32 4.17
C GLY A 205 -11.66 -18.88 4.78
N THR A 206 -11.88 -18.58 6.05
CA THR A 206 -13.03 -19.10 6.79
C THR A 206 -13.71 -18.04 7.63
N LEU A 207 -15.04 -18.05 7.63
CA LEU A 207 -15.85 -17.34 8.61
C LEU A 207 -16.01 -18.23 9.86
N CYS A 208 -15.62 -17.71 11.01
CA CYS A 208 -15.88 -18.35 12.29
C CYS A 208 -17.24 -17.92 12.82
N ALA A 209 -18.19 -18.85 12.95
CA ALA A 209 -19.54 -18.52 13.40
C ALA A 209 -19.66 -18.36 14.93
N ASN A 210 -18.58 -18.60 15.68
CA ASN A 210 -18.54 -18.33 17.13
C ASN A 210 -18.41 -16.83 17.44
N ASP A 211 -17.75 -16.08 16.56
CA ASP A 211 -17.46 -14.65 16.73
C ASP A 211 -17.84 -13.80 15.51
N ASN A 212 -18.36 -14.41 14.44
CA ASN A 212 -18.75 -13.76 13.20
C ASN A 212 -17.59 -13.06 12.45
N ILE A 213 -16.36 -13.57 12.64
CA ILE A 213 -15.14 -12.99 12.05
C ILE A 213 -14.63 -13.84 10.89
N GLY A 214 -14.35 -13.19 9.77
CA GLY A 214 -13.65 -13.82 8.63
C GLY A 214 -12.14 -13.77 8.79
N TYR A 215 -11.50 -14.93 8.82
CA TYR A 215 -10.06 -15.11 8.86
C TYR A 215 -9.56 -15.55 7.49
N VAL A 216 -8.83 -14.67 6.81
CA VAL A 216 -8.55 -14.84 5.38
C VAL A 216 -7.07 -14.67 5.04
N LEU A 217 -6.72 -15.17 3.86
CA LEU A 217 -5.45 -14.94 3.20
C LEU A 217 -5.70 -14.31 1.83
N VAL A 218 -4.99 -13.23 1.53
CA VAL A 218 -5.08 -12.55 0.24
C VAL A 218 -4.56 -13.47 -0.87
N GLN A 219 -5.37 -13.64 -1.91
CA GLN A 219 -5.03 -14.46 -3.08
C GLN A 219 -4.63 -13.60 -4.29
N GLY A 220 -5.25 -12.43 -4.44
CA GLY A 220 -5.07 -11.61 -5.63
C GLY A 220 -5.24 -10.13 -5.34
N LEU A 221 -4.51 -9.33 -6.11
CA LEU A 221 -4.52 -7.87 -6.06
C LEU A 221 -4.64 -7.33 -7.48
N GLY A 222 -5.25 -6.15 -7.62
CA GLY A 222 -5.44 -5.52 -8.93
C GLY A 222 -5.90 -4.07 -8.82
N THR A 223 -6.36 -3.52 -9.95
CA THR A 223 -6.88 -2.16 -10.02
C THR A 223 -8.01 -2.02 -11.01
N TYR A 224 -8.92 -1.08 -10.73
CA TYR A 224 -10.09 -0.83 -11.57
C TYR A 224 -10.42 0.67 -11.66
N ASP A 225 -10.87 1.12 -12.83
CA ASP A 225 -11.22 2.51 -13.12
C ASP A 225 -12.64 2.86 -12.65
N SER A 226 -12.96 2.54 -11.39
CA SER A 226 -14.23 2.90 -10.74
C SER A 226 -13.97 3.27 -9.29
N ASN A 227 -14.77 4.19 -8.73
CA ASN A 227 -14.63 4.62 -7.34
C ASN A 227 -15.96 5.19 -6.79
N GLY A 228 -16.03 5.34 -5.47
CA GLY A 228 -17.13 5.98 -4.76
C GLY A 228 -18.45 5.22 -4.89
N ALA A 229 -19.56 5.96 -5.07
CA ALA A 229 -20.91 5.40 -5.08
C ALA A 229 -21.15 4.33 -6.15
N ASN A 230 -20.38 4.37 -7.26
CA ASN A 230 -20.48 3.36 -8.31
C ASN A 230 -20.05 1.97 -7.83
N LEU A 231 -19.15 1.88 -6.83
CA LEU A 231 -18.72 0.61 -6.25
C LEU A 231 -19.83 -0.06 -5.41
N ALA A 232 -20.72 0.73 -4.81
CA ALA A 232 -21.88 0.20 -4.07
C ALA A 232 -22.95 -0.42 -4.99
N GLN A 233 -22.86 -0.17 -6.29
CA GLN A 233 -23.75 -0.69 -7.34
C GLN A 233 -22.99 -1.61 -8.31
N ASP A 234 -21.74 -1.95 -8.00
CA ASP A 234 -20.95 -2.83 -8.85
C ASP A 234 -21.38 -4.28 -8.63
N PHE A 235 -22.10 -4.80 -9.61
CA PHE A 235 -22.58 -6.17 -9.66
C PHE A 235 -21.48 -7.19 -9.99
N GLY A 236 -20.28 -6.72 -10.36
CA GLY A 236 -19.27 -7.60 -10.92
C GLY A 236 -19.57 -7.96 -12.38
N ASP A 237 -18.59 -8.57 -13.05
CA ASP A 237 -18.77 -9.21 -14.35
C ASP A 237 -17.72 -10.30 -14.54
N THR A 238 -17.91 -11.14 -15.55
CA THR A 238 -17.03 -12.27 -15.87
C THR A 238 -15.87 -11.89 -16.80
N THR A 239 -15.70 -10.61 -17.12
CA THR A 239 -14.65 -10.12 -18.01
C THR A 239 -13.40 -9.76 -17.22
N TYR A 240 -12.28 -9.57 -17.94
CA TYR A 240 -11.07 -9.06 -17.31
C TYR A 240 -11.24 -7.57 -16.99
N ARG A 241 -11.12 -7.25 -15.71
CA ARG A 241 -11.14 -5.89 -15.19
C ARG A 241 -9.72 -5.38 -15.08
N ARG A 242 -9.54 -4.11 -15.45
CA ARG A 242 -8.23 -3.46 -15.46
C ARG A 242 -8.40 -1.97 -15.28
N SER A 243 -7.31 -1.33 -14.90
CA SER A 243 -7.19 0.10 -14.88
C SER A 243 -6.25 0.58 -15.97
N TYR A 244 -6.66 1.61 -16.71
CA TYR A 244 -5.82 2.29 -17.68
C TYR A 244 -5.15 3.49 -17.01
N TRP A 245 -4.16 3.19 -16.18
CA TRP A 245 -3.29 4.19 -15.55
C TRP A 245 -2.61 5.04 -16.63
N ASN A 246 -3.03 6.30 -16.78
CA ASN A 246 -2.31 7.21 -17.66
C ASN A 246 -0.91 7.47 -17.09
N PRO A 247 0.17 7.16 -17.83
CA PRO A 247 1.53 7.21 -17.30
C PRO A 247 2.00 8.59 -16.79
N CYS A 248 1.30 9.65 -17.17
CA CYS A 248 1.72 11.04 -16.98
C CYS A 248 1.37 11.66 -15.61
N ASP A 249 0.54 11.01 -14.78
CA ASP A 249 0.16 11.60 -13.48
C ASP A 249 1.06 11.10 -12.34
N SER A 250 2.25 11.70 -12.27
CA SER A 250 3.35 11.31 -11.38
C SER A 250 3.04 11.40 -9.88
N LYS A 251 2.10 12.26 -9.46
CA LYS A 251 1.72 12.39 -8.05
C LYS A 251 0.81 11.26 -7.57
N ILE A 252 -0.11 10.81 -8.43
CA ILE A 252 -1.02 9.71 -8.14
C ILE A 252 -0.26 8.39 -8.05
N ARG A 253 0.73 8.16 -8.93
CA ARG A 253 1.61 6.99 -8.89
C ARG A 253 2.25 6.80 -7.51
N SER A 254 2.81 7.86 -6.93
CA SER A 254 3.54 7.74 -5.66
C SER A 254 2.60 7.39 -4.51
N CYS A 255 1.45 8.07 -4.38
CA CYS A 255 0.55 7.87 -3.24
C CYS A 255 -0.19 6.53 -3.26
N LEU A 256 -0.70 6.11 -4.41
CA LEU A 256 -1.42 4.83 -4.53
C LEU A 256 -0.48 3.64 -4.46
N PHE A 257 0.68 3.75 -5.10
CA PHE A 257 1.71 2.72 -5.00
C PHE A 257 2.28 2.62 -3.58
N LYS A 258 2.51 3.75 -2.91
CA LYS A 258 2.90 3.80 -1.50
C LYS A 258 1.85 3.12 -0.62
N ARG A 259 0.55 3.38 -0.81
CA ARG A 259 -0.52 2.69 -0.08
C ARG A 259 -0.58 1.20 -0.38
N ALA A 260 -0.46 0.78 -1.63
CA ALA A 260 -0.42 -0.64 -1.99
C ALA A 260 0.80 -1.35 -1.38
N CYS A 261 1.98 -0.69 -1.38
CA CYS A 261 3.18 -1.21 -0.75
C CYS A 261 3.11 -1.20 0.79
N ASP A 262 2.49 -0.19 1.40
CA ASP A 262 2.32 -0.13 2.84
C ASP A 262 1.28 -1.16 3.29
N PHE A 263 0.21 -1.38 2.53
CA PHE A 263 -0.75 -2.48 2.71
C PHE A 263 -0.06 -3.85 2.65
N GLN A 264 0.73 -4.10 1.59
CA GLN A 264 1.51 -5.32 1.43
C GLN A 264 2.62 -5.48 2.49
N ARG A 265 3.07 -4.38 3.10
CA ARG A 265 4.04 -4.41 4.22
C ARG A 265 3.38 -4.77 5.56
N THR A 266 2.12 -4.38 5.77
CA THR A 266 1.29 -4.91 6.86
C THR A 266 1.12 -6.43 6.74
N GLU A 267 0.99 -6.95 5.51
CA GLU A 267 0.95 -8.41 5.25
C GLU A 267 2.24 -9.16 5.56
N LEU A 268 3.39 -8.47 5.54
CA LEU A 268 4.70 -9.02 5.89
C LEU A 268 5.09 -8.71 7.36
N GLY A 269 4.14 -8.31 8.21
CA GLY A 269 4.34 -8.17 9.65
C GLY A 269 5.25 -7.02 10.08
N THR A 270 5.44 -5.98 9.25
CA THR A 270 6.26 -4.82 9.66
C THR A 270 5.40 -3.59 9.93
N THR A 271 5.04 -3.37 11.20
CA THR A 271 4.25 -2.22 11.66
C THR A 271 5.13 -0.97 11.73
N ILE A 272 4.95 -0.05 10.77
CA ILE A 272 5.38 1.35 10.94
C ILE A 272 4.23 2.23 10.46
N GLY A 273 3.44 2.73 11.41
CA GLY A 273 2.46 3.78 11.15
C GLY A 273 3.16 5.08 10.81
N LEU A 274 2.89 5.61 9.62
CA LEU A 274 3.33 6.95 9.20
C LEU A 274 2.12 7.77 8.72
N PRO A 275 2.17 9.11 8.86
CA PRO A 275 1.00 9.96 8.82
C PRO A 275 0.43 10.09 7.40
N TRP A 276 -0.90 10.16 7.37
CA TRP A 276 -1.74 10.40 6.21
C TRP A 276 -1.31 11.69 5.51
N CYS A 277 -1.00 11.62 4.21
CA CYS A 277 -0.77 12.82 3.40
C CYS A 277 -2.09 13.58 3.23
N THR A 278 -2.20 14.75 3.84
CA THR A 278 -3.23 15.76 3.52
C THR A 278 -2.84 16.53 2.26
N SER A 279 -3.88 16.96 1.54
CA SER A 279 -3.87 17.66 0.23
C SER A 279 -2.82 18.75 0.05
#